data_AF-M7N447-F1
#
_entry.id   AF-M7N447-F1
#
_cell.length_a   1.000
_cell.length_b   1.000
_cell.length_c   1.000
_cell.angle_alpha   90.00
_cell.angle_beta   90.00
_cell.angle_gamma   90.00
#
_symmetry.space_group_name_H-M   'P 1'
#
loop_
_entity.id
_entity.type
_entity.pdbx_description
1 polymer ?
#
loop_
_entity_poly.entity_id
_entity_poly.type
_entity_poly.pdbx_seq_one_letter_code
_entity_poly.pdbx_strand_id
1 'polypeptide(L)'
;MVNAEKKALVVVNADVTIAYDLSKIEYQIDEATKTLNITSVPEEEIKINPDFEYYDVQADYLNPFEVKDYNAIKETVTKSLMKKVNASTFKLNAKNRLISELSKFYILTNSLGWTLQYNHNPIDSSNGFQNLEV
;
A
#
# COMPACT_ATOMS: atom_id res chain seq x y z
N MET A 1 -4.44 -5.62 48.57
CA MET A 1 -3.48 -5.79 47.47
C MET A 1 -3.31 -4.45 46.80
N VAL A 2 -2.08 -3.94 46.70
CA VAL A 2 -1.81 -2.67 46.02
C VAL A 2 -1.77 -2.97 44.53
N ASN A 3 -2.65 -2.36 43.74
CA ASN A 3 -2.68 -2.51 42.29
C ASN A 3 -1.70 -1.50 41.69
N ALA A 4 -0.62 -1.97 41.06
CA ALA A 4 0.40 -1.12 40.45
C ALA A 4 0.07 -0.94 38.96
N GLU A 5 -0.44 0.24 38.58
CA GLU A 5 -0.79 0.57 37.20
C GLU A 5 0.38 1.21 36.45
N LYS A 6 0.56 0.83 35.17
CA LYS A 6 1.47 1.52 34.25
C LYS A 6 0.67 2.47 33.36
N LYS A 7 1.14 3.70 33.19
CA LYS A 7 0.51 4.70 32.33
C LYS A 7 1.58 5.34 31.44
N ALA A 8 1.28 5.48 30.15
CA ALA A 8 2.12 6.19 29.21
C ALA A 8 1.29 7.05 28.25
N LEU A 9 1.73 8.28 28.02
CA LEU A 9 1.23 9.14 26.95
C LEU A 9 2.22 9.10 25.80
N VAL A 10 1.77 8.56 24.67
CA VAL A 10 2.60 8.39 23.47
C VAL A 10 1.92 9.10 22.31
N VAL A 11 2.65 10.02 21.69
CA VAL A 11 2.23 10.65 20.42
C VAL A 11 2.91 9.90 19.30
N VAL A 12 2.15 9.58 18.25
CA VAL A 12 2.66 8.84 17.10
C VAL A 12 2.34 9.61 15.83
N ASN A 13 3.40 10.00 15.12
CA ASN A 13 3.33 10.50 13.75
C ASN A 13 3.74 9.35 12.82
N ALA A 14 3.13 9.22 11.66
CA ALA A 14 3.48 8.13 10.75
C ALA A 14 3.36 8.54 9.29
N ASP A 15 4.42 8.23 8.53
CA ASP A 15 4.40 8.32 7.08
C ASP A 15 3.86 7.02 6.50
N VAL A 16 2.84 7.13 5.65
CA VAL A 16 2.23 5.99 4.96
C VAL A 16 2.49 6.13 3.47
N THR A 17 3.08 5.09 2.89
CA THR A 17 3.25 4.95 1.44
C THR A 17 2.47 3.73 0.96
N ILE A 18 1.63 3.91 -0.06
CA ILE A 18 0.98 2.83 -0.79
C ILE A 18 1.45 2.93 -2.23
N ALA A 19 2.13 1.90 -2.72
CA ALA A 19 2.76 1.90 -4.03
C ALA A 19 2.52 0.59 -4.77
N TYR A 20 2.55 0.66 -6.09
CA TYR A 20 2.55 -0.49 -6.99
C TYR A 20 3.89 -0.52 -7.71
N ASP A 21 4.61 -1.64 -7.60
CA ASP A 21 5.91 -1.80 -8.24
C ASP A 21 5.73 -2.27 -9.68
N LEU A 22 5.60 -1.34 -10.63
CA LEU A 22 5.32 -1.65 -12.04
C LEU A 22 6.41 -2.53 -12.70
N SER A 23 7.59 -2.64 -12.11
CA SER A 23 8.63 -3.57 -12.60
C SER A 23 8.25 -5.03 -12.44
N LYS A 24 7.27 -5.33 -11.58
CA LYS A 24 6.71 -6.66 -11.33
C LYS A 24 5.48 -6.98 -12.17
N ILE A 25 5.14 -6.14 -13.15
CA ILE A 25 4.09 -6.47 -14.12
C ILE A 25 4.54 -7.66 -14.94
N GLU A 26 3.69 -8.68 -15.03
CA GLU A 26 3.90 -9.81 -15.91
C GLU A 26 3.19 -9.58 -17.24
N TYR A 27 3.89 -9.84 -18.34
CA TYR A 27 3.36 -9.65 -19.67
C TYR A 27 3.96 -10.63 -20.67
N GLN A 28 3.27 -10.80 -21.79
CA GLN A 28 3.66 -11.60 -22.93
C GLN A 28 3.63 -10.74 -24.19
N ILE A 29 4.57 -10.99 -25.10
CA ILE A 29 4.71 -10.29 -26.37
C ILE A 29 4.50 -11.31 -27.49
N ASP A 30 3.55 -11.04 -28.36
CA ASP A 30 3.39 -11.73 -29.64
C ASP A 30 3.78 -10.78 -30.76
N GLU A 31 4.95 -11.00 -31.34
CA GLU A 31 5.48 -10.17 -32.43
C GLU A 31 4.73 -10.38 -33.75
N ALA A 32 4.17 -11.57 -33.99
CA ALA A 32 3.48 -11.89 -35.24
C ALA A 32 2.15 -11.12 -35.32
N THR A 33 1.44 -11.03 -34.20
CA THR A 33 0.20 -10.25 -34.09
C THR A 33 0.41 -8.82 -33.58
N LYS A 34 1.64 -8.45 -33.21
CA LYS A 34 2.00 -7.18 -32.56
C LYS A 34 1.15 -6.89 -31.32
N THR A 35 1.02 -7.90 -30.46
CA THR A 35 0.22 -7.83 -29.24
C THR A 35 1.11 -7.83 -28.02
N LEU A 36 0.88 -6.88 -27.10
CA LEU A 36 1.41 -6.93 -25.74
C LEU A 36 0.26 -7.29 -24.80
N ASN A 37 0.34 -8.45 -24.16
CA ASN A 37 -0.67 -8.96 -23.25
C ASN A 37 -0.15 -8.88 -21.81
N ILE A 38 -0.69 -7.97 -21.01
CA ILE A 38 -0.44 -7.93 -19.57
C ILE A 38 -1.23 -9.05 -18.91
N THR A 39 -0.54 -9.95 -18.22
CA THR A 39 -1.13 -11.13 -17.56
C THR A 39 -1.31 -10.94 -16.06
N SER A 40 -0.53 -10.05 -15.44
CA SER A 40 -0.64 -9.77 -14.01
C SER A 40 -0.15 -8.36 -13.69
N VAL A 41 -0.83 -7.71 -12.76
CA VAL A 41 -0.42 -6.44 -12.14
C VAL A 41 -0.15 -6.73 -10.67
N PRO A 42 0.95 -6.23 -10.09
CA PRO A 42 1.28 -6.49 -8.70
C PRO A 42 0.22 -5.93 -7.73
N GLU A 43 0.10 -6.56 -6.57
CA GLU A 43 -0.68 -6.01 -5.44
C GLU A 43 0.00 -4.77 -4.83
N GLU A 44 -0.76 -3.97 -4.08
CA GLU A 44 -0.18 -2.80 -3.41
C GLU A 44 0.80 -3.20 -2.30
N GLU A 45 1.93 -2.48 -2.23
CA GLU A 45 2.82 -2.51 -1.09
C GLU A 45 2.48 -1.34 -0.15
N ILE A 46 2.11 -1.66 1.08
CA ILE A 46 1.82 -0.67 2.12
C ILE A 46 3.02 -0.60 3.08
N LYS A 47 3.67 0.55 3.14
CA LYS A 47 4.73 0.87 4.10
C LYS A 47 4.23 1.91 5.08
N ILE A 48 4.31 1.61 6.36
CA ILE A 48 4.00 2.54 7.45
C ILE A 48 5.27 2.72 8.28
N ASN A 49 5.74 3.95 8.36
CA ASN A 49 6.91 4.34 9.14
C ASN A 49 6.46 5.21 10.31
N PRO A 50 6.12 4.61 11.46
CA PRO A 50 5.72 5.34 12.65
C PRO A 50 6.94 5.87 13.42
N ASP A 51 6.85 7.13 13.84
CA ASP A 51 7.73 7.77 14.81
C ASP A 51 6.99 7.90 16.15
N PHE A 52 7.67 7.52 17.24
CA PHE A 52 7.08 7.42 18.57
C PHE A 52 7.71 8.44 19.52
N GLU A 53 6.88 9.32 20.05
CA GLU A 53 7.28 10.30 21.05
C GLU A 53 6.63 9.94 22.39
N TYR A 54 7.44 9.55 23.38
CA TYR A 54 6.99 9.21 24.73
C TYR A 54 7.06 10.45 25.63
N TYR A 55 5.91 11.08 25.86
CA TYR A 55 5.82 12.35 26.58
C TYR A 55 5.79 12.17 28.09
N ASP A 56 5.09 11.14 28.56
CA ASP A 56 4.99 10.83 29.97
C ASP A 56 4.93 9.31 30.13
N VAL A 57 5.79 8.78 31.00
CA VAL A 57 5.91 7.35 31.29
C VAL A 57 5.95 7.21 32.81
N GLN A 58 4.81 6.85 33.39
CA GLN A 58 4.66 6.69 34.83
C GLN A 58 4.60 5.21 35.17
N ALA A 59 5.49 4.79 36.06
CA ALA A 59 5.51 3.44 36.59
C ALA A 59 5.86 3.46 38.08
N ASP A 60 5.14 2.65 38.86
CA ASP A 60 5.49 2.40 40.25
C ASP A 60 6.85 1.70 40.35
N TYR A 61 7.59 1.96 41.44
CA TYR A 61 8.90 1.35 41.70
C TYR A 61 8.87 -0.19 41.65
N LEU A 62 7.73 -0.81 41.98
CA LEU A 62 7.53 -2.25 41.96
C LEU A 62 7.08 -2.80 40.60
N ASN A 63 6.79 -1.94 39.61
CA ASN A 63 6.28 -2.33 38.30
C ASN A 63 6.77 -1.39 37.16
N PRO A 64 8.09 -1.28 36.91
CA PRO A 64 8.65 -0.41 35.85
C PRO A 64 8.23 -0.84 34.44
N PHE A 65 8.30 0.07 33.47
CA PHE A 65 8.14 -0.30 32.06
C PHE A 65 9.22 -1.28 31.61
N GLU A 66 8.81 -2.31 30.90
CA GLU A 66 9.67 -3.34 30.35
C GLU A 66 9.55 -3.36 28.82
N VAL A 67 10.50 -4.01 28.15
CA VAL A 67 10.51 -4.18 26.67
C VAL A 67 9.18 -4.71 26.15
N LYS A 68 8.51 -5.61 26.89
CA LYS A 68 7.20 -6.16 26.53
C LYS A 68 6.10 -5.09 26.43
N ASP A 69 6.16 -4.05 27.28
CA ASP A 69 5.17 -2.98 27.31
C ASP A 69 5.33 -2.07 26.08
N TYR A 70 6.57 -1.73 25.72
CA TYR A 70 6.87 -0.98 24.50
C TYR A 70 6.46 -1.74 23.23
N ASN A 71 6.70 -3.05 23.18
CA ASN A 71 6.24 -3.89 22.08
C ASN A 71 4.71 -3.93 21.98
N ALA A 72 4.01 -4.00 23.10
CA ALA A 72 2.55 -3.96 23.13
C ALA A 72 1.99 -2.61 22.64
N ILE A 73 2.63 -1.49 23.01
CA ILE A 73 2.29 -0.16 22.49
C ILE A 73 2.50 -0.12 20.96
N LYS A 74 3.67 -0.56 20.48
CA LYS A 74 3.99 -0.59 19.05
C LYS A 74 2.98 -1.42 18.25
N GLU A 75 2.60 -2.60 18.75
CA GLU A 75 1.63 -3.48 18.09
C GLU A 75 0.25 -2.81 18.02
N THR A 76 -0.22 -2.24 19.14
CA THR A 76 -1.50 -1.53 19.22
C THR A 76 -1.56 -0.35 18.24
N VAL A 77 -0.51 0.45 18.22
CA VAL A 77 -0.38 1.60 17.31
C VAL A 77 -0.37 1.15 15.86
N THR A 78 0.42 0.12 15.52
CA THR A 78 0.51 -0.41 14.15
C THR A 78 -0.86 -0.88 13.66
N LYS A 79 -1.62 -1.62 14.49
CA LYS A 79 -2.99 -2.05 14.18
C LYS A 79 -3.93 -0.87 13.96
N SER A 80 -3.84 0.16 14.82
CA SER A 80 -4.66 1.37 14.71
C SER A 80 -4.35 2.15 13.43
N LEU A 81 -3.07 2.32 13.09
CA LEU A 81 -2.63 2.96 11.84
C LEU A 81 -3.12 2.18 10.63
N MET A 82 -2.94 0.87 10.58
CA MET A 82 -3.46 0.03 9.48
C MET A 82 -4.97 0.15 9.32
N LYS A 83 -5.73 0.18 10.42
CA LYS A 83 -7.18 0.40 10.37
C LYS A 83 -7.53 1.75 9.76
N LYS A 84 -6.81 2.82 10.12
CA LYS A 84 -6.98 4.16 9.53
C LYS A 84 -6.63 4.18 8.04
N VAL A 85 -5.53 3.52 7.64
CA VAL A 85 -5.13 3.40 6.24
C VAL A 85 -6.21 2.71 5.42
N ASN A 86 -6.73 1.59 5.90
CA ASN A 86 -7.80 0.84 5.22
C ASN A 86 -9.12 1.61 5.10
N ALA A 87 -9.42 2.49 6.06
CA ALA A 87 -10.60 3.36 6.03
C ALA A 87 -10.40 4.67 5.26
N SER A 88 -9.15 4.98 4.87
CA SER A 88 -8.79 6.23 4.17
C SER A 88 -8.94 6.11 2.65
N THR A 89 -8.75 7.24 1.97
CA THR A 89 -8.70 7.30 0.50
C THR A 89 -7.34 6.88 -0.08
N PHE A 90 -6.34 6.54 0.74
CA PHE A 90 -4.98 6.26 0.26
C PHE A 90 -4.93 5.09 -0.72
N LYS A 91 -5.63 3.99 -0.44
CA LYS A 91 -5.71 2.84 -1.36
C LYS A 91 -6.35 3.22 -2.70
N LEU A 92 -7.47 3.94 -2.64
CA LEU A 92 -8.15 4.42 -3.84
C LEU A 92 -7.25 5.35 -4.66
N ASN A 93 -6.55 6.27 -4.02
CA ASN A 93 -5.63 7.18 -4.70
C ASN A 93 -4.46 6.45 -5.35
N ALA A 94 -3.88 5.46 -4.66
CA ALA A 94 -2.81 4.62 -5.22
C ALA A 94 -3.32 3.82 -6.43
N LYS A 95 -4.51 3.21 -6.33
CA LYS A 95 -5.14 2.49 -7.46
C LYS A 95 -5.40 3.41 -8.65
N ASN A 96 -5.93 4.61 -8.41
CA ASN A 96 -6.13 5.61 -9.47
C ASN A 96 -4.81 6.02 -10.12
N ARG A 97 -3.74 6.12 -9.34
CA ARG A 97 -2.41 6.41 -9.88
C ARG A 97 -1.88 5.27 -10.75
N LEU A 98 -2.01 4.02 -10.30
CA LEU A 98 -1.69 2.83 -11.08
C LEU A 98 -2.43 2.83 -12.42
N ILE A 99 -3.75 3.04 -12.41
CA ILE A 99 -4.57 3.10 -13.62
C ILE A 99 -4.03 4.18 -14.56
N SER A 100 -3.70 5.37 -14.05
CA SER A 100 -3.13 6.45 -14.85
C SER A 100 -1.77 6.09 -15.46
N GLU A 101 -0.94 5.29 -14.78
CA GLU A 101 0.33 4.81 -15.35
C GLU A 101 0.09 3.75 -16.43
N LEU A 102 -0.82 2.78 -16.19
CA LEU A 102 -1.19 1.77 -17.19
C LEU A 102 -1.84 2.39 -18.45
N SER A 103 -2.63 3.46 -18.31
CA SER A 103 -3.15 4.20 -19.46
C SER A 103 -2.02 4.77 -20.34
N LYS A 104 -0.84 5.08 -19.79
CA LYS A 104 0.31 5.51 -20.59
C LYS A 104 0.90 4.34 -21.38
N PHE A 105 0.89 3.12 -20.85
CA PHE A 105 1.28 1.91 -21.60
C PHE A 105 0.35 1.72 -22.81
N TYR A 106 -0.96 1.93 -22.66
CA TYR A 106 -1.91 1.90 -23.78
C TYR A 106 -1.53 2.93 -24.86
N ILE A 107 -1.31 4.19 -24.48
CA ILE A 107 -0.96 5.25 -25.43
C ILE A 107 0.34 4.90 -26.18
N LEU A 108 1.38 4.48 -25.45
CA LEU A 108 2.67 4.14 -26.03
C LEU A 108 2.56 2.94 -26.97
N THR A 109 1.92 1.85 -26.53
CA THR A 109 1.76 0.61 -27.32
C THR A 109 0.99 0.90 -28.62
N ASN A 110 -0.13 1.63 -28.55
CA ASN A 110 -0.89 2.00 -29.75
C ASN A 110 -0.13 2.94 -30.68
N SER A 111 0.67 3.87 -30.14
CA SER A 111 1.49 4.76 -30.98
C SER A 111 2.52 4.00 -31.83
N LEU A 112 2.93 2.81 -31.38
CA LEU A 112 3.82 1.90 -32.12
C LEU A 112 3.06 0.98 -33.10
N GLY A 113 1.72 1.08 -33.16
CA GLY A 113 0.87 0.20 -33.96
C GLY A 113 0.70 -1.20 -33.36
N TRP A 114 0.91 -1.34 -32.06
CA TRP A 114 0.70 -2.58 -31.31
C TRP A 114 -0.63 -2.55 -30.57
N THR A 115 -1.22 -3.72 -30.34
CA THR A 115 -2.42 -3.89 -29.53
C THR A 115 -2.06 -4.21 -28.09
N LEU A 116 -2.64 -3.48 -27.14
CA LEU A 116 -2.52 -3.77 -25.72
C LEU A 116 -3.70 -4.63 -25.27
N GLN A 117 -3.42 -5.70 -24.53
CA GLN A 117 -4.41 -6.56 -23.90
C GLN A 117 -4.12 -6.71 -22.41
N TYR A 118 -5.17 -6.93 -21.63
CA TYR A 118 -5.09 -7.36 -20.24
C TYR A 118 -5.87 -8.65 -20.07
N ASN A 119 -5.21 -9.72 -19.64
CA ASN A 119 -5.81 -11.06 -19.55
C ASN A 119 -6.55 -11.47 -20.83
N HIS A 120 -5.92 -11.24 -21.99
CA HIS A 120 -6.48 -11.49 -23.33
C HIS A 120 -7.70 -10.63 -23.72
N ASN A 121 -8.09 -9.66 -22.89
CA ASN A 121 -9.10 -8.68 -23.26
C ASN A 121 -8.43 -7.43 -23.85
N PRO A 122 -8.78 -7.02 -25.08
CA PRO A 122 -8.27 -5.80 -25.69
C PRO A 122 -8.56 -4.56 -24.83
N ILE A 123 -7.55 -3.71 -24.70
CA ILE A 123 -7.67 -2.38 -24.13
C ILE A 123 -7.76 -1.42 -25.29
N ASP A 124 -8.96 -0.89 -25.54
CA ASP A 124 -9.25 -0.07 -26.73
C ASP A 124 -9.30 1.44 -26.44
N SER A 125 -9.10 1.84 -25.17
CA SER A 125 -9.07 3.25 -24.78
C SER A 125 -8.24 3.47 -23.52
N SER A 126 -7.86 4.73 -23.28
CA SER A 126 -7.17 5.14 -22.05
C SER A 126 -7.96 4.82 -20.77
N ASN A 127 -9.27 4.62 -20.87
CA ASN A 127 -10.15 4.25 -19.75
C ASN A 127 -10.34 2.73 -19.61
N GLY A 128 -9.74 1.90 -20.48
CA GLY A 128 -9.93 0.45 -20.46
C GLY A 128 -9.45 -0.25 -19.18
N PHE A 129 -8.65 0.44 -18.35
CA PHE A 129 -8.17 -0.04 -17.05
C PHE A 129 -9.02 0.37 -15.85
N GLN A 130 -10.10 1.13 -16.02
CA GLN A 130 -10.91 1.64 -14.90
C GLN A 130 -11.54 0.53 -14.04
N ASN A 131 -11.84 -0.61 -14.65
CA ASN A 131 -12.48 -1.75 -14.00
C ASN A 131 -11.49 -2.88 -13.68
N LEU A 132 -10.19 -2.58 -13.57
CA LEU A 132 -9.23 -3.58 -13.11
C LEU A 132 -9.61 -4.07 -11.72
N GLU A 133 -9.91 -5.37 -11.62
CA GLU A 133 -9.87 -6.09 -10.37
C GLU A 133 -8.39 -6.32 -10.04
N VAL A 134 -7.89 -5.42 -9.18
CA VAL A 134 -6.59 -5.49 -8.50
C VAL A 134 -6.91 -5.55 -7.02
#